data_AF-A0A957XPV7-F1
#
_entry.id   AF-A0A957XPV7-F1
#
_cell.length_a   1.000
_cell.length_b   1.000
_cell.length_c   1.000
_cell.angle_alpha   90.00
_cell.angle_beta   90.00
_cell.angle_gamma   90.00
#
_symmetry.space_group_name_H-M   'P 1'
#
loop_
_entity.id
_entity.type
_entity.pdbx_description
1 polymer ?
#
loop_
_entity_poly.entity_id
_entity_poly.type
_entity_poly.pdbx_seq_one_letter_code
_entity_poly.pdbx_strand_id
1 'polypeptide(L)'
;MSEPIKLTRKDFASDQAVRWCPGCGDYAILAQMQKTLPELGIKKENIVFISGIGCSSRFPYYMNTYGIHSIHGRAPTLASGLKLANPELSVWVITGDGDSLSIGGNHLIHILRRNIDVNIVLFNNRIYGLTKGQYSPTSLQGHKTKSSPMGSVEQPLNPISVAVGTEATFIARTIDTNVKHMGEMFKQAAAHKGTSIVEVYQNCVIFNDGAWSYATDNQTKDDHILELEDGKPLIFGTERDKGIRLNGLTPEVVSLADVSEDELLVHDEDGPASL
;
A
#
# COMPACT_ATOMS: atom_id res chain seq x y z
N MET A 1 29.39 -21.30 5.77
CA MET A 1 28.51 -20.38 5.01
C MET A 1 27.44 -21.24 4.37
N SER A 2 26.17 -21.06 4.75
CA SER A 2 25.07 -21.81 4.12
C SER A 2 24.94 -21.39 2.66
N GLU A 3 24.65 -22.35 1.79
CA GLU A 3 24.41 -22.16 0.35
C GLU A 3 23.34 -21.07 0.11
N PRO A 4 23.50 -20.19 -0.89
CA PRO A 4 22.53 -19.14 -1.17
C PRO A 4 21.15 -19.75 -1.49
N ILE A 5 20.13 -19.26 -0.80
CA ILE A 5 18.75 -19.73 -0.95
C ILE A 5 18.27 -19.34 -2.36
N LYS A 6 18.12 -20.32 -3.26
CA LYS A 6 17.64 -20.09 -4.63
C LYS A 6 16.12 -20.33 -4.70
N LEU A 7 15.33 -19.35 -4.27
CA LEU A 7 13.88 -19.36 -4.45
C LEU A 7 13.48 -18.73 -5.79
N THR A 8 12.28 -19.06 -6.24
CA THR A 8 11.63 -18.53 -7.44
C THR A 8 10.20 -18.13 -7.13
N ARG A 9 9.57 -17.39 -8.03
CA ARG A 9 8.14 -17.04 -7.92
C ARG A 9 7.24 -18.26 -7.66
N LYS A 10 7.55 -19.40 -8.29
CA LYS A 10 6.75 -20.63 -8.17
C LYS A 10 6.76 -21.18 -6.75
N ASP A 11 7.84 -20.99 -6.02
CA ASP A 11 7.97 -21.48 -4.64
C ASP A 11 6.99 -20.78 -3.69
N PHE A 12 6.58 -19.54 -4.03
CA PHE A 12 5.64 -18.73 -3.25
C PHE A 12 4.19 -18.83 -3.71
N ALA A 13 3.90 -19.45 -4.86
CA ALA A 13 2.54 -19.67 -5.31
C ALA A 13 1.94 -20.92 -4.66
N SER A 14 0.76 -20.80 -4.05
CA SER A 14 0.02 -21.96 -3.53
C SER A 14 -0.61 -22.79 -4.66
N ASP A 15 -1.09 -23.99 -4.32
CA ASP A 15 -1.94 -24.82 -5.19
C ASP A 15 -3.41 -24.36 -5.27
N GLN A 16 -3.80 -23.38 -4.46
CA GLN A 16 -5.17 -22.88 -4.40
C GLN A 16 -5.53 -22.02 -5.61
N ALA A 17 -6.71 -22.26 -6.18
CA ALA A 17 -7.26 -21.42 -7.24
C ALA A 17 -7.62 -20.03 -6.69
N VAL A 18 -7.13 -18.98 -7.35
CA VAL A 18 -7.45 -17.59 -7.02
C VAL A 18 -8.90 -17.30 -7.39
N ARG A 19 -9.69 -16.78 -6.43
CA ARG A 19 -11.14 -16.59 -6.55
C ARG A 19 -11.56 -15.11 -6.60
N TRP A 20 -10.67 -14.23 -7.05
CA TRP A 20 -11.02 -12.84 -7.31
C TRP A 20 -11.71 -12.70 -8.67
N CYS A 21 -12.39 -11.58 -8.87
CA CYS A 21 -13.06 -11.30 -10.14
C CYS A 21 -12.04 -11.11 -11.27
N PRO A 22 -12.30 -11.59 -12.49
CA PRO A 22 -11.43 -11.32 -13.64
C PRO A 22 -11.20 -9.82 -13.82
N GLY A 23 -9.94 -9.39 -13.85
CA GLY A 23 -9.57 -7.96 -13.93
C GLY A 23 -9.40 -7.26 -12.58
N CYS A 24 -9.61 -7.94 -11.44
CA CYS A 24 -9.35 -7.36 -10.13
C CYS A 24 -7.87 -6.99 -9.94
N GLY A 25 -7.58 -5.80 -9.41
CA GLY A 25 -6.22 -5.36 -9.09
C GLY A 25 -5.45 -6.27 -8.12
N ASP A 26 -6.16 -7.02 -7.27
CA ASP A 26 -5.58 -7.99 -6.33
C ASP A 26 -4.64 -9.00 -7.02
N TYR A 27 -4.92 -9.37 -8.28
CA TYR A 27 -4.08 -10.28 -9.06
C TYR A 27 -2.68 -9.70 -9.32
N ALA A 28 -2.60 -8.41 -9.63
CA ALA A 28 -1.33 -7.75 -9.91
C ALA A 28 -0.48 -7.68 -8.64
N ILE A 29 -1.11 -7.34 -7.51
CA ILE A 29 -0.44 -7.26 -6.20
C ILE A 29 0.09 -8.63 -5.78
N LEU A 30 -0.72 -9.69 -5.90
CA LEU A 30 -0.29 -11.07 -5.61
C LEU A 30 0.87 -11.50 -6.49
N ALA A 31 0.76 -11.31 -7.80
CA ALA A 31 1.80 -11.72 -8.75
C ALA A 31 3.12 -10.98 -8.48
N GLN A 32 3.05 -9.69 -8.17
CA GLN A 32 4.23 -8.88 -7.88
C GLN A 32 4.86 -9.25 -6.53
N MET A 33 4.06 -9.51 -5.49
CA MET A 33 4.57 -10.01 -4.21
C MET A 33 5.32 -11.33 -4.40
N GLN A 34 4.71 -12.32 -5.08
CA GLN A 34 5.35 -13.61 -5.37
C GLN A 34 6.64 -13.46 -6.18
N LYS A 35 6.74 -12.45 -7.06
CA LYS A 35 7.95 -12.14 -7.81
C LYS A 35 9.03 -11.49 -6.93
N THR A 36 8.62 -10.68 -5.95
CA THR A 36 9.52 -9.89 -5.11
C THR A 36 10.14 -10.71 -3.98
N LEU A 37 9.37 -11.61 -3.35
CA LEU A 37 9.85 -12.40 -2.20
C LEU A 37 11.16 -13.20 -2.45
N PRO A 38 11.39 -13.83 -3.62
CA PRO A 38 12.67 -14.46 -3.93
C PRO A 38 13.88 -13.53 -3.84
N GLU A 39 13.70 -12.24 -4.14
CA GLU A 39 14.78 -11.24 -4.14
C GLU A 39 15.16 -10.80 -2.73
N LEU A 40 14.30 -11.04 -1.72
CA LEU A 40 14.55 -10.67 -0.33
C LEU A 40 15.57 -11.58 0.37
N GLY A 41 15.86 -12.75 -0.19
CA GLY A 41 16.79 -13.71 0.43
C GLY A 41 16.27 -14.35 1.74
N ILE A 42 14.97 -14.24 2.02
CA ILE A 42 14.34 -14.77 3.23
C ILE A 42 13.80 -16.18 2.93
N LYS A 43 14.09 -17.13 3.84
CA LYS A 43 13.53 -18.49 3.75
C LYS A 43 12.01 -18.44 3.79
N LYS A 44 11.37 -19.28 2.98
CA LYS A 44 9.92 -19.33 2.84
C LYS A 44 9.20 -19.60 4.16
N GLU A 45 9.77 -20.48 4.99
CA GLU A 45 9.30 -20.82 6.33
C GLU A 45 9.44 -19.68 7.36
N ASN A 46 10.22 -18.64 7.05
CA ASN A 46 10.37 -17.45 7.89
C ASN A 46 9.48 -16.28 7.47
N ILE A 47 8.67 -16.45 6.42
CA ILE A 47 7.71 -15.43 5.94
C ILE A 47 6.31 -15.82 6.40
N VAL A 48 5.60 -14.88 7.02
CA VAL A 48 4.24 -15.09 7.50
C VAL A 48 3.31 -13.99 6.98
N PHE A 49 2.27 -14.38 6.25
CA PHE A 49 1.21 -13.45 5.82
C PHE A 49 0.00 -13.53 6.77
N ILE A 50 -0.35 -12.42 7.40
CA ILE A 50 -1.51 -12.30 8.28
C ILE A 50 -2.50 -11.36 7.62
N SER A 51 -3.76 -11.75 7.53
CA SER A 51 -4.79 -10.90 6.92
C SER A 51 -6.04 -10.79 7.78
N GLY A 52 -6.82 -9.73 7.58
CA GLY A 52 -8.12 -9.52 8.20
C GLY A 52 -9.23 -10.27 7.46
N ILE A 53 -10.34 -9.59 7.13
CA ILE A 53 -11.43 -10.13 6.32
C ILE A 53 -11.75 -9.16 5.17
N GLY A 54 -11.82 -9.69 3.95
CA GLY A 54 -12.07 -8.92 2.72
C GLY A 54 -11.64 -9.66 1.47
N CYS A 55 -11.84 -9.07 0.29
CA CYS A 55 -11.28 -9.63 -0.96
C CYS A 55 -9.76 -9.71 -0.86
N SER A 56 -9.13 -8.58 -0.49
CA SER A 56 -7.69 -8.50 -0.21
C SER A 56 -7.25 -9.54 0.81
N SER A 57 -8.02 -9.76 1.88
CA SER A 57 -7.62 -10.66 2.96
C SER A 57 -7.63 -12.15 2.61
N ARG A 58 -8.08 -12.54 1.41
CA ARG A 58 -7.86 -13.90 0.91
C ARG A 58 -6.40 -14.18 0.54
N PHE A 59 -5.55 -13.16 0.50
CA PHE A 59 -4.15 -13.25 0.07
C PHE A 59 -3.33 -14.38 0.69
N PRO A 60 -3.38 -14.67 2.02
CA PRO A 60 -2.58 -15.74 2.60
C PRO A 60 -2.90 -17.13 2.03
N TYR A 61 -4.12 -17.36 1.54
CA TYR A 61 -4.46 -18.63 0.89
C TYR A 61 -3.72 -18.85 -0.43
N TYR A 62 -3.24 -17.78 -1.05
CA TYR A 62 -2.57 -17.79 -2.35
C TYR A 62 -1.04 -17.78 -2.25
N MET A 63 -0.54 -17.80 -1.01
CA MET A 63 0.89 -17.81 -0.69
C MET A 63 1.28 -19.18 -0.13
N ASN A 64 2.35 -19.75 -0.66
CA ASN A 64 2.92 -21.01 -0.18
C ASN A 64 3.90 -20.77 0.98
N THR A 65 3.46 -20.07 2.01
CA THR A 65 4.23 -19.73 3.23
C THR A 65 3.41 -20.08 4.46
N TYR A 66 3.89 -19.75 5.67
CA TYR A 66 2.97 -19.66 6.80
C TYR A 66 1.99 -18.51 6.58
N GLY A 67 0.75 -18.68 7.03
CA GLY A 67 -0.27 -17.66 6.88
C GLY A 67 -1.41 -17.79 7.89
N ILE A 68 -2.00 -16.66 8.26
CA ILE A 68 -3.14 -16.56 9.17
C ILE A 68 -4.21 -15.69 8.51
N HIS A 69 -5.36 -16.28 8.18
CA HIS A 69 -6.56 -15.52 7.85
C HIS A 69 -7.33 -15.28 9.16
N SER A 70 -7.21 -14.08 9.69
CA SER A 70 -7.69 -13.73 11.03
C SER A 70 -9.16 -13.28 11.01
N ILE A 71 -9.56 -12.44 11.96
CA ILE A 71 -10.90 -11.84 12.02
C ILE A 71 -10.83 -10.36 11.60
N HIS A 72 -11.97 -9.81 11.20
CA HIS A 72 -12.05 -8.50 10.55
C HIS A 72 -11.38 -7.39 11.39
N GLY A 73 -10.41 -6.71 10.79
CA GLY A 73 -9.63 -5.61 11.38
C GLY A 73 -8.74 -5.99 12.56
N ARG A 74 -8.39 -7.28 12.73
CA ARG A 74 -7.49 -7.73 13.82
C ARG A 74 -6.13 -8.23 13.36
N ALA A 75 -5.85 -8.21 12.06
CA ALA A 75 -4.56 -8.62 11.53
C ALA A 75 -3.37 -7.87 12.17
N PRO A 76 -3.40 -6.53 12.38
CA PRO A 76 -2.31 -5.83 13.07
C PRO A 76 -2.07 -6.34 14.51
N THR A 77 -3.13 -6.70 15.23
CA THR A 77 -3.04 -7.24 16.60
C THR A 77 -2.32 -8.58 16.61
N LEU A 78 -2.68 -9.49 15.71
CA LEU A 78 -2.02 -10.80 15.60
C LEU A 78 -0.58 -10.66 15.13
N ALA A 79 -0.32 -9.77 14.16
CA ALA A 79 1.03 -9.50 13.68
C ALA A 79 1.94 -8.96 14.78
N SER A 80 1.43 -8.05 15.60
CA SER A 80 2.16 -7.54 16.77
C SER A 80 2.53 -8.68 17.72
N GLY A 81 1.58 -9.54 18.07
CA GLY A 81 1.83 -10.69 18.95
C GLY A 81 2.83 -11.68 18.36
N LEU A 82 2.70 -12.03 17.08
CA LEU A 82 3.61 -12.95 16.40
C LEU A 82 5.03 -12.39 16.34
N LYS A 83 5.19 -11.13 15.93
CA LYS A 83 6.51 -10.51 15.79
C LYS A 83 7.21 -10.36 17.14
N LEU A 84 6.48 -10.07 18.22
CA LEU A 84 7.04 -10.03 19.57
C LEU A 84 7.43 -11.43 20.09
N ALA A 85 6.66 -12.46 19.73
CA ALA A 85 6.97 -13.84 20.12
C ALA A 85 8.14 -14.46 19.33
N ASN A 86 8.31 -14.06 18.07
CA ASN A 86 9.41 -14.50 17.22
C ASN A 86 9.92 -13.34 16.32
N PRO A 87 10.88 -12.55 16.80
CA PRO A 87 11.40 -11.38 16.10
C PRO A 87 12.10 -11.68 14.77
N GLU A 88 12.54 -12.92 14.53
CA GLU A 88 13.27 -13.31 13.32
C GLU A 88 12.34 -13.50 12.10
N LEU A 89 11.02 -13.53 12.29
CA LEU A 89 10.06 -13.69 11.21
C LEU A 89 9.88 -12.40 10.41
N SER A 90 9.77 -12.55 9.08
CA SER A 90 9.27 -11.52 8.19
C SER A 90 7.75 -11.58 8.16
N VAL A 91 7.11 -10.66 8.88
CA VAL A 91 5.65 -10.61 9.05
C VAL A 91 5.05 -9.58 8.10
N TRP A 92 4.06 -10.02 7.32
CA TRP A 92 3.34 -9.21 6.34
C TRP A 92 1.85 -9.18 6.67
N VAL A 93 1.31 -7.99 6.91
CA VAL A 93 -0.12 -7.73 7.12
C VAL A 93 -0.77 -7.36 5.80
N ILE A 94 -1.77 -8.14 5.38
CA ILE A 94 -2.58 -7.85 4.20
C ILE A 94 -3.96 -7.37 4.62
N THR A 95 -4.31 -6.15 4.22
CA THR A 95 -5.56 -5.52 4.62
C THR A 95 -6.24 -4.80 3.47
N GLY A 96 -7.57 -4.72 3.51
CA GLY A 96 -8.31 -3.74 2.73
C GLY A 96 -8.36 -2.38 3.44
N ASP A 97 -8.76 -1.36 2.70
CA ASP A 97 -9.15 -0.05 3.23
C ASP A 97 -10.19 -0.18 4.35
N GLY A 98 -11.29 -0.88 4.13
CA GLY A 98 -12.32 -1.08 5.14
C GLY A 98 -11.87 -1.91 6.35
N ASP A 99 -11.07 -2.94 6.13
CA ASP A 99 -10.57 -3.81 7.20
C ASP A 99 -9.67 -3.05 8.19
N SER A 100 -8.81 -2.17 7.69
CA SER A 100 -7.81 -1.47 8.51
C SER A 100 -8.18 -0.04 8.91
N LEU A 101 -8.99 0.67 8.13
CA LEU A 101 -9.34 2.08 8.39
C LEU A 101 -10.74 2.26 8.98
N SER A 102 -11.56 1.20 9.00
CA SER A 102 -12.83 1.19 9.73
C SER A 102 -12.66 0.39 11.03
N ILE A 103 -13.11 -0.86 11.06
CA ILE A 103 -13.12 -1.70 12.26
C ILE A 103 -11.71 -1.97 12.82
N GLY A 104 -10.68 -1.91 11.98
CA GLY A 104 -9.27 -2.07 12.36
C GLY A 104 -8.54 -0.76 12.72
N GLY A 105 -9.19 0.40 12.60
CA GLY A 105 -8.54 1.72 12.65
C GLY A 105 -7.64 1.92 13.86
N ASN A 106 -8.15 1.61 15.06
CA ASN A 106 -7.38 1.78 16.29
C ASN A 106 -6.16 0.85 16.37
N HIS A 107 -6.25 -0.35 15.78
CA HIS A 107 -5.12 -1.29 15.74
C HIS A 107 -4.06 -0.84 14.74
N LEU A 108 -4.49 -0.31 13.58
CA LEU A 108 -3.59 0.28 12.59
C LEU A 108 -2.80 1.45 13.18
N ILE A 109 -3.50 2.40 13.80
CA ILE A 109 -2.87 3.57 14.43
C ILE A 109 -1.82 3.16 15.47
N HIS A 110 -2.13 2.18 16.30
CA HIS A 110 -1.20 1.76 17.34
C HIS A 110 -0.07 0.84 16.88
N ILE A 111 -0.21 0.09 15.78
CA ILE A 111 0.93 -0.68 15.25
C ILE A 111 1.93 0.26 14.56
N LEU A 112 1.46 1.31 13.88
CA LEU A 112 2.30 2.35 13.30
C LEU A 112 3.07 3.08 14.39
N ARG A 113 2.37 3.60 15.41
CA ARG A 113 2.99 4.31 16.55
C ARG A 113 3.98 3.46 17.35
N ARG A 114 3.73 2.15 17.49
CA ARG A 114 4.64 1.26 18.24
C ARG A 114 5.89 0.88 17.43
N ASN A 115 5.91 1.16 16.13
CA ASN A 115 7.01 0.89 15.23
C ASN A 115 7.56 -0.55 15.34
N ILE A 116 6.66 -1.53 15.40
CA ILE A 116 7.02 -2.95 15.45
C ILE A 116 7.45 -3.36 14.04
N ASP A 117 8.57 -4.08 13.91
CA ASP A 117 9.15 -4.50 12.63
C ASP A 117 8.23 -5.46 11.83
N VAL A 118 7.25 -4.89 11.12
CA VAL A 118 6.26 -5.60 10.30
C VAL A 118 5.95 -4.79 9.04
N ASN A 119 5.51 -5.49 8.00
CA ASN A 119 5.14 -4.89 6.72
C ASN A 119 3.63 -4.86 6.56
N ILE A 120 3.02 -3.71 6.28
CA ILE A 120 1.58 -3.58 6.02
C ILE A 120 1.37 -3.25 4.54
N VAL A 121 0.59 -4.07 3.85
CA VAL A 121 0.14 -3.80 2.47
C VAL A 121 -1.36 -3.54 2.49
N LEU A 122 -1.74 -2.30 2.23
CA LEU A 122 -3.12 -1.80 2.29
C LEU A 122 -3.69 -1.69 0.87
N PHE A 123 -4.64 -2.56 0.57
CA PHE A 123 -5.31 -2.63 -0.73
C PHE A 123 -6.46 -1.63 -0.69
N ASN A 124 -6.28 -0.48 -1.34
CA ASN A 124 -7.28 0.58 -1.34
C ASN A 124 -8.07 0.57 -2.65
N ASN A 125 -9.27 -0.01 -2.61
CA ASN A 125 -10.22 0.04 -3.72
C ASN A 125 -11.43 0.94 -3.45
N ARG A 126 -11.41 1.67 -2.33
CA ARG A 126 -12.45 2.59 -1.92
C ARG A 126 -13.83 1.95 -1.78
N ILE A 127 -13.91 0.65 -1.51
CA ILE A 127 -15.19 -0.05 -1.40
C ILE A 127 -15.10 -1.40 -0.64
N TYR A 128 -16.14 -1.75 0.12
CA TYR A 128 -16.25 -3.11 0.67
C TYR A 128 -16.68 -4.11 -0.41
N GLY A 129 -15.71 -4.62 -1.18
CA GLY A 129 -15.97 -5.53 -2.30
C GLY A 129 -16.60 -6.87 -1.87
N LEU A 130 -16.07 -7.52 -0.84
CA LEU A 130 -16.50 -8.87 -0.43
C LEU A 130 -17.96 -8.90 0.06
N THR A 131 -18.41 -7.84 0.72
CA THR A 131 -19.77 -7.69 1.24
C THR A 131 -20.74 -7.09 0.22
N LYS A 132 -20.32 -7.01 -1.05
CA LYS A 132 -21.12 -6.61 -2.21
C LYS A 132 -21.35 -5.10 -2.39
N GLY A 133 -20.34 -4.29 -2.09
CA GLY A 133 -20.24 -2.91 -2.58
C GLY A 133 -20.85 -1.85 -1.67
N GLN A 134 -20.57 -1.90 -0.37
CA GLN A 134 -20.83 -0.79 0.57
C GLN A 134 -19.67 0.19 0.53
N TYR A 135 -19.93 1.47 0.78
CA TYR A 135 -18.87 2.49 0.82
C TYR A 135 -17.87 2.20 1.96
N SER A 136 -16.58 2.43 1.74
CA SER A 136 -15.50 2.30 2.73
C SER A 136 -15.08 3.67 3.27
N PRO A 137 -14.22 3.73 4.30
CA PRO A 137 -13.69 4.99 4.81
C PRO A 137 -12.92 5.83 3.78
N THR A 138 -12.50 5.23 2.66
CA THR A 138 -11.77 5.92 1.58
C THR A 138 -12.65 6.19 0.35
N SER A 139 -13.94 5.80 0.37
CA SER A 139 -14.91 6.16 -0.67
C SER A 139 -15.08 7.67 -0.75
N LEU A 140 -15.10 8.20 -1.98
CA LEU A 140 -15.30 9.63 -2.21
C LEU A 140 -16.66 10.10 -1.69
N GLN A 141 -16.71 11.35 -1.24
CA GLN A 141 -17.98 11.99 -0.88
C GLN A 141 -18.92 11.99 -2.08
N GLY A 142 -20.21 11.73 -1.83
CA GLY A 142 -21.23 11.59 -2.85
C GLY A 142 -21.25 10.23 -3.57
N HIS A 143 -20.28 9.34 -3.32
CA HIS A 143 -20.23 8.02 -3.96
C HIS A 143 -21.45 7.18 -3.55
N LYS A 144 -22.29 6.80 -4.53
CA LYS A 144 -23.52 6.04 -4.31
C LYS A 144 -23.22 4.55 -4.24
N THR A 145 -23.66 3.91 -3.17
CA THR A 145 -23.50 2.48 -2.95
C THR A 145 -24.83 1.87 -2.52
N LYS A 146 -24.89 0.53 -2.38
CA LYS A 146 -26.12 -0.13 -1.94
C LYS A 146 -26.58 0.30 -0.54
N SER A 147 -25.63 0.55 0.36
CA SER A 147 -25.92 1.03 1.72
C SER A 147 -26.08 2.55 1.80
N SER A 148 -25.55 3.29 0.82
CA SER A 148 -25.62 4.76 0.75
C SER A 148 -26.22 5.19 -0.60
N PRO A 149 -27.52 4.96 -0.84
CA PRO A 149 -28.15 5.25 -2.14
C PRO A 149 -28.19 6.74 -2.47
N MET A 150 -28.15 7.60 -1.45
CA MET A 150 -28.06 9.06 -1.61
C MET A 150 -26.63 9.57 -1.76
N GLY A 151 -25.63 8.68 -1.72
CA GLY A 151 -24.21 9.03 -1.71
C GLY A 151 -23.62 9.04 -0.30
N SER A 152 -22.32 8.78 -0.18
CA SER A 152 -21.59 8.97 1.08
C SER A 152 -21.59 10.44 1.50
N VAL A 153 -21.88 10.73 2.76
CA VAL A 153 -21.82 12.10 3.32
C VAL A 153 -20.47 12.41 3.95
N GLU A 154 -19.74 11.37 4.32
CA GLU A 154 -18.49 11.46 5.08
C GLU A 154 -17.33 11.87 4.17
N GLN A 155 -16.37 12.61 4.74
CA GLN A 155 -15.11 12.90 4.07
C GLN A 155 -14.24 11.64 4.03
N PRO A 156 -13.63 11.30 2.89
CA PRO A 156 -12.75 10.14 2.81
C PRO A 156 -11.51 10.33 3.68
N LEU A 157 -11.13 9.29 4.41
CA LEU A 157 -9.82 9.21 5.05
C LEU A 157 -8.73 9.08 3.99
N ASN A 158 -7.64 9.84 4.17
CA ASN A 158 -6.40 9.65 3.42
C ASN A 158 -5.48 8.72 4.23
N PRO A 159 -5.20 7.48 3.78
CA PRO A 159 -4.40 6.53 4.56
C PRO A 159 -2.99 7.03 4.86
N ILE A 160 -2.39 7.78 3.94
CA ILE A 160 -1.06 8.38 4.10
C ILE A 160 -1.09 9.49 5.16
N SER A 161 -2.12 10.33 5.18
CA SER A 161 -2.28 11.34 6.25
C SER A 161 -2.48 10.70 7.62
N VAL A 162 -3.21 9.58 7.69
CA VAL A 162 -3.32 8.80 8.93
C VAL A 162 -1.95 8.27 9.34
N ALA A 163 -1.20 7.67 8.42
CA ALA A 163 0.13 7.13 8.72
C ALA A 163 1.10 8.21 9.21
N VAL A 164 1.18 9.35 8.53
CA VAL A 164 1.97 10.53 8.95
C VAL A 164 1.54 11.01 10.33
N GLY A 165 0.23 11.19 10.54
CA GLY A 165 -0.30 11.63 11.85
C GLY A 165 -0.09 10.64 13.00
N THR A 166 0.34 9.41 12.71
CA THR A 166 0.72 8.40 13.70
C THR A 166 2.23 8.21 13.84
N GLU A 167 3.02 9.07 13.20
CA GLU A 167 4.48 9.02 13.19
C GLU A 167 5.02 7.69 12.64
N ALA A 168 4.35 7.15 11.59
CA ALA A 168 4.86 5.97 10.89
C ALA A 168 6.23 6.27 10.28
N THR A 169 7.16 5.32 10.40
CA THR A 169 8.58 5.49 10.05
C THR A 169 8.91 5.06 8.62
N PHE A 170 7.96 4.44 7.92
CA PHE A 170 8.04 4.17 6.49
C PHE A 170 6.63 4.23 5.89
N ILE A 171 6.47 5.07 4.87
CA ILE A 171 5.20 5.30 4.20
C ILE A 171 5.43 5.30 2.70
N ALA A 172 4.75 4.41 1.98
CA ALA A 172 4.80 4.38 0.53
C ALA A 172 3.39 4.26 -0.05
N ARG A 173 3.24 4.73 -1.29
CA ARG A 173 2.04 4.54 -2.10
C ARG A 173 2.44 4.06 -3.48
N THR A 174 1.76 3.06 -3.98
CA THR A 174 1.93 2.53 -5.33
C THR A 174 0.58 2.21 -5.96
N ILE A 175 0.60 1.74 -7.20
CA ILE A 175 -0.60 1.46 -8.01
C ILE A 175 -0.48 0.04 -8.55
N ASP A 176 -1.60 -0.69 -8.59
CA ASP A 176 -1.66 -2.07 -9.07
C ASP A 176 -1.16 -2.23 -10.52
N THR A 177 -1.29 -1.20 -11.35
CA THR A 177 -0.77 -1.17 -12.73
C THR A 177 0.71 -0.79 -12.85
N ASN A 178 1.31 -0.14 -11.84
CA ASN A 178 2.74 0.19 -11.83
C ASN A 178 3.55 -0.93 -11.14
N VAL A 179 3.64 -2.08 -11.80
CA VAL A 179 4.23 -3.30 -11.24
C VAL A 179 5.71 -3.17 -10.87
N LYS A 180 6.47 -2.35 -11.60
CA LYS A 180 7.90 -2.11 -11.32
C LYS A 180 8.05 -1.34 -10.01
N HIS A 181 7.36 -0.20 -9.89
CA HIS A 181 7.36 0.60 -8.67
C HIS A 181 6.83 -0.19 -7.47
N MET A 182 5.73 -0.94 -7.64
CA MET A 182 5.17 -1.78 -6.58
C MET A 182 6.17 -2.82 -6.05
N GLY A 183 6.94 -3.45 -6.95
CA GLY A 183 8.01 -4.36 -6.53
C GLY A 183 9.10 -3.66 -5.73
N GLU A 184 9.51 -2.46 -6.14
CA GLU A 184 10.50 -1.68 -5.42
C GLU A 184 10.02 -1.29 -4.03
N MET A 185 8.80 -0.79 -3.90
CA MET A 185 8.19 -0.43 -2.61
C MET A 185 8.09 -1.63 -1.66
N PHE A 186 7.79 -2.82 -2.17
CA PHE A 186 7.79 -4.03 -1.33
C PHE A 186 9.20 -4.41 -0.84
N LYS A 187 10.24 -4.24 -1.66
CA LYS A 187 11.62 -4.49 -1.23
C LYS A 187 12.07 -3.48 -0.17
N GLN A 188 11.80 -2.20 -0.40
CA GLN A 188 12.13 -1.16 0.57
C GLN A 188 11.38 -1.34 1.88
N ALA A 189 10.07 -1.63 1.82
CA ALA A 189 9.28 -1.96 3.00
C ALA A 189 9.90 -3.12 3.79
N ALA A 190 10.31 -4.20 3.11
CA ALA A 190 10.92 -5.36 3.75
C ALA A 190 12.32 -5.08 4.35
N ALA A 191 13.04 -4.12 3.78
CA ALA A 191 14.36 -3.70 4.27
C ALA A 191 14.26 -2.79 5.51
N HIS A 192 13.18 -2.01 5.61
CA HIS A 192 12.90 -1.12 6.74
C HIS A 192 12.89 -1.85 8.08
N LYS A 193 13.39 -1.19 9.13
CA LYS A 193 13.40 -1.71 10.51
C LYS A 193 12.37 -0.98 11.34
N GLY A 194 11.13 -1.44 11.24
CA GLY A 194 9.99 -0.79 11.85
C GLY A 194 8.69 -1.15 11.16
N THR A 195 7.61 -0.45 11.49
CA THR A 195 6.34 -0.67 10.80
C THR A 195 6.39 0.05 9.46
N SER A 196 6.41 -0.70 8.35
CA SER A 196 6.23 -0.15 7.01
C SER A 196 4.77 -0.22 6.59
N ILE A 197 4.26 0.82 5.94
CA ILE A 197 2.94 0.80 5.29
C ILE A 197 3.06 1.17 3.81
N VAL A 198 2.58 0.26 2.96
CA VAL A 198 2.47 0.45 1.52
C VAL A 198 1.00 0.47 1.15
N GLU A 199 0.47 1.64 0.82
CA GLU A 199 -0.84 1.74 0.19
C GLU A 199 -0.74 1.36 -1.29
N VAL A 200 -1.59 0.45 -1.73
CA VAL A 200 -1.74 0.12 -3.15
C VAL A 200 -3.09 0.59 -3.62
N TYR A 201 -3.10 1.52 -4.57
CA TYR A 201 -4.29 1.85 -5.34
C TYR A 201 -4.68 0.64 -6.17
N GLN A 202 -5.81 0.04 -5.80
CA GLN A 202 -6.25 -1.26 -6.28
C GLN A 202 -7.63 -1.11 -6.92
N ASN A 203 -7.80 -1.53 -8.18
CA ASN A 203 -9.06 -1.36 -8.88
C ASN A 203 -10.06 -2.50 -8.60
N CYS A 204 -11.26 -2.17 -8.12
CA CYS A 204 -12.35 -3.14 -7.95
C CYS A 204 -13.32 -3.08 -9.14
N VAL A 205 -13.03 -3.85 -10.18
CA VAL A 205 -13.78 -3.88 -11.45
C VAL A 205 -15.29 -4.16 -11.34
N ILE A 206 -15.76 -4.75 -10.24
CA ILE A 206 -17.18 -5.10 -10.06
C ILE A 206 -17.99 -3.99 -9.39
N PHE A 207 -17.42 -3.30 -8.40
CA PHE A 207 -18.18 -2.38 -7.55
C PHE A 207 -17.67 -0.95 -7.60
N ASN A 208 -16.42 -0.71 -8.00
CA ASN A 208 -15.83 0.62 -8.05
C ASN A 208 -14.75 0.68 -9.14
N ASP A 209 -15.13 0.36 -10.36
CA ASP A 209 -14.23 0.37 -11.51
C ASP A 209 -13.75 1.80 -11.82
N GLY A 210 -12.45 1.95 -12.06
CA GLY A 210 -11.84 3.26 -12.30
C GLY A 210 -11.71 4.12 -11.03
N ALA A 211 -11.73 3.53 -9.83
CA ALA A 211 -11.60 4.23 -8.54
C ALA A 211 -10.42 5.22 -8.46
N TRP A 212 -9.38 4.92 -9.23
CA TRP A 212 -8.10 5.64 -9.30
C TRP A 212 -7.75 6.07 -10.73
N SER A 213 -8.75 6.28 -11.59
CA SER A 213 -8.56 6.61 -13.01
C SER A 213 -7.56 7.75 -13.25
N TYR A 214 -7.60 8.79 -12.40
CA TYR A 214 -6.68 9.92 -12.46
C TYR A 214 -5.19 9.53 -12.31
N ALA A 215 -4.90 8.39 -11.68
CA ALA A 215 -3.55 7.85 -11.48
C ALA A 215 -3.24 6.65 -12.39
N THR A 216 -4.23 6.09 -13.09
CA THR A 216 -4.03 4.90 -13.95
C THR A 216 -4.17 5.20 -15.44
N ASP A 217 -4.84 6.28 -15.81
CA ASP A 217 -5.04 6.68 -17.20
C ASP A 217 -3.73 7.17 -17.82
N ASN A 218 -3.30 6.53 -18.90
CA ASN A 218 -2.05 6.87 -19.59
C ASN A 218 -2.02 8.30 -20.15
N GLN A 219 -3.16 8.96 -20.34
CA GLN A 219 -3.21 10.32 -20.86
C GLN A 219 -3.01 11.39 -19.78
N THR A 220 -3.24 11.06 -18.50
CA THR A 220 -3.27 12.05 -17.41
C THR A 220 -2.43 11.68 -16.20
N LYS A 221 -2.03 10.41 -16.06
CA LYS A 221 -1.32 9.92 -14.87
C LYS A 221 -0.02 10.67 -14.60
N ASP A 222 0.75 11.01 -15.63
CA ASP A 222 2.07 11.65 -15.45
C ASP A 222 1.92 13.10 -14.94
N ASP A 223 0.75 13.71 -15.17
CA ASP A 223 0.37 15.02 -14.65
C ASP A 223 -0.25 14.98 -13.24
N HIS A 224 -0.51 13.79 -12.70
CA HIS A 224 -1.13 13.58 -11.39
C HIS A 224 -0.28 12.77 -10.42
N ILE A 225 0.81 12.16 -10.90
CA ILE A 225 1.72 11.33 -10.12
C ILE A 225 3.07 12.02 -10.05
N LEU A 226 3.57 12.15 -8.83
CA LEU A 226 4.95 12.50 -8.53
C LEU A 226 5.61 11.24 -7.95
N GLU A 227 6.56 10.67 -8.69
CA GLU A 227 7.42 9.61 -8.17
C GLU A 227 8.55 10.26 -7.34
N LEU A 228 8.71 9.80 -6.10
CA LEU A 228 9.70 10.31 -5.18
C LEU A 228 10.98 9.49 -5.31
N GLU A 229 12.10 10.16 -5.55
CA GLU A 229 13.43 9.56 -5.62
C GLU A 229 14.36 10.33 -4.67
N ASP A 230 15.05 9.62 -3.78
CA ASP A 230 15.94 10.25 -2.80
C ASP A 230 17.01 11.13 -3.47
N GLY A 231 17.21 12.32 -2.90
CA GLY A 231 18.12 13.34 -3.41
C GLY A 231 17.74 13.96 -4.75
N LYS A 232 16.53 13.71 -5.27
CA LYS A 232 16.04 14.30 -6.53
C LYS A 232 15.03 15.43 -6.31
N PRO A 233 15.05 16.46 -7.17
CA PRO A 233 14.01 17.48 -7.17
C PRO A 233 12.66 16.85 -7.52
N LEU A 234 11.61 17.38 -6.90
CA LEU A 234 10.23 16.92 -7.09
C LEU A 234 9.68 17.39 -8.45
N ILE A 235 9.98 16.63 -9.51
CA ILE A 235 9.60 16.92 -10.90
C ILE A 235 8.62 15.87 -11.44
N PHE A 236 7.56 16.32 -12.11
CA PHE A 236 6.53 15.48 -12.73
C PHE A 236 5.94 16.14 -13.98
N GLY A 237 4.90 15.54 -14.56
CA GLY A 237 4.28 15.96 -15.82
C GLY A 237 4.71 15.08 -16.99
N THR A 238 3.83 14.96 -17.99
CA THR A 238 4.08 14.14 -19.20
C THR A 238 5.38 14.53 -19.90
N GLU A 239 5.65 15.84 -19.99
CA GLU A 239 6.88 16.39 -20.57
C GLU A 239 7.96 16.69 -19.52
N ARG A 240 7.76 16.26 -18.26
CA ARG A 240 8.59 16.59 -17.10
C ARG A 240 8.79 18.10 -16.93
N ASP A 241 7.71 18.86 -17.09
CA ASP A 241 7.69 20.32 -17.15
C ASP A 241 7.17 20.98 -15.85
N LYS A 242 6.76 20.18 -14.86
CA LYS A 242 6.22 20.65 -13.58
C LYS A 242 7.13 20.28 -12.43
N GLY A 243 7.29 21.20 -11.48
CA GLY A 243 8.02 20.99 -10.24
C GLY A 243 7.18 21.34 -9.01
N ILE A 244 7.60 20.85 -7.83
CA ILE A 244 7.07 21.31 -6.54
C ILE A 244 8.11 22.22 -5.87
N ARG A 245 7.71 23.44 -5.52
CA ARG A 245 8.50 24.39 -4.71
C ARG A 245 7.77 24.70 -3.41
N LEU A 246 8.51 25.09 -2.38
CA LEU A 246 7.93 25.66 -1.17
C LEU A 246 7.88 27.19 -1.25
N ASN A 247 6.66 27.74 -1.13
CA ASN A 247 6.42 29.16 -0.92
C ASN A 247 6.10 29.40 0.56
N GLY A 248 7.14 29.67 1.35
CA GLY A 248 7.06 29.61 2.81
C GLY A 248 6.85 28.16 3.27
N LEU A 249 5.69 27.89 3.87
CA LEU A 249 5.28 26.53 4.30
C LEU A 249 4.28 25.87 3.33
N THR A 250 3.95 26.55 2.22
CA THR A 250 2.92 26.08 1.29
C THR A 250 3.61 25.47 0.07
N PRO A 251 3.42 24.17 -0.22
CA PRO A 251 3.88 23.59 -1.48
C PRO A 251 3.04 24.13 -2.64
N GLU A 252 3.70 24.51 -3.73
CA GLU A 252 3.08 24.98 -4.97
C GLU A 252 3.64 24.24 -6.19
N VAL A 253 2.78 24.04 -7.19
CA VAL A 253 3.19 23.51 -8.50
C VAL A 253 3.71 24.68 -9.34
N VAL A 254 4.92 24.55 -9.86
CA VAL A 254 5.60 25.54 -10.71
C VAL A 254 5.96 24.93 -12.07
N SER A 255 6.03 25.78 -13.09
CA SER A 255 6.49 25.41 -14.42
C SER A 255 8.02 25.55 -14.51
N LEU A 256 8.70 24.52 -14.99
CA LEU A 256 10.15 24.52 -15.22
C LEU A 256 10.60 25.46 -16.36
N ALA A 257 9.66 26.05 -17.10
CA ALA A 257 9.96 27.14 -18.02
C ALA A 257 10.18 28.49 -17.30
N ASP A 258 9.64 28.63 -16.08
CA ASP A 258 9.61 29.87 -15.31
C ASP A 258 10.57 29.86 -14.11
N VAL A 259 10.99 28.68 -13.65
CA VAL A 259 11.88 28.50 -12.49
C VAL A 259 13.01 27.51 -12.78
N SER A 260 14.07 27.58 -11.98
CA SER A 260 15.22 26.67 -12.03
C SER A 260 15.04 25.43 -11.13
N GLU A 261 15.71 24.32 -11.45
CA GLU A 261 15.58 23.07 -10.67
C GLU A 261 16.07 23.21 -9.21
N ASP A 262 17.02 24.10 -8.94
CA ASP A 262 17.54 24.37 -7.58
C ASP A 262 16.55 25.12 -6.68
N GLU A 263 15.48 25.68 -7.26
CA GLU A 263 14.37 26.24 -6.49
C GLU A 263 13.35 25.19 -6.04
N LEU A 264 13.44 23.96 -6.57
CA LEU A 264 12.48 22.91 -6.26
C LEU A 264 12.78 22.24 -4.92
N LEU A 265 11.72 21.74 -4.29
CA LEU A 265 11.86 20.85 -3.15
C LEU A 265 12.57 19.57 -3.62
N VAL A 266 13.50 19.08 -2.81
CA VAL A 266 14.23 17.83 -3.03
C VAL A 266 13.68 16.79 -2.08
N HIS A 267 13.40 15.59 -2.57
CA HIS A 267 13.02 14.48 -1.70
C HIS A 267 14.23 14.04 -0.87
N ASP A 268 14.00 13.87 0.44
CA ASP A 268 14.98 13.38 1.40
C ASP A 268 14.30 12.26 2.19
N GLU A 269 14.73 11.02 1.98
CA GLU A 269 14.14 9.85 2.64
C GLU A 269 14.57 9.73 4.11
N ASP A 270 15.73 10.30 4.44
CA ASP A 270 16.33 10.30 5.78
C ASP A 270 16.08 11.61 6.55
N GLY A 271 15.32 12.53 5.94
CA GLY A 271 15.02 13.84 6.49
C GLY A 271 14.41 13.75 7.88
N PRO A 272 14.75 14.68 8.80
CA PRO A 272 14.21 14.65 10.15
C PRO A 272 12.68 14.67 10.08
N ALA A 273 12.02 13.74 10.78
CA ALA A 273 10.58 13.75 10.96
C ALA A 273 10.18 15.09 11.59
N SER A 274 9.78 16.05 10.77
CA SER A 274 9.45 17.39 11.21
C SER A 274 8.14 17.33 11.98
N LEU A 275 8.22 17.43 13.30
CA LEU A 275 7.09 17.75 14.18
C LEU A 275 6.73 19.23 14.04
#